data_AF-A0A948E4J6-F1
#
_entry.id   AF-A0A948E4J6-F1
#
_cell.length_a   1.000
_cell.length_b   1.000
_cell.length_c   1.000
_cell.angle_alpha   90.00
_cell.angle_beta   90.00
_cell.angle_gamma   90.00
#
_symmetry.space_group_name_H-M   'P 1'
#
loop_
_entity.id
_entity.type
_entity.pdbx_description
1 polymer ?
#
loop_
_entity_poly.entity_id
_entity_poly.type
_entity_poly.pdbx_seq_one_letter_code
_entity_poly.pdbx_strand_id
1 'polypeptide(L)'
;MSNKLTVLSIIVAGFIFAVMMPTEAQAKKKAPLITFGGEKIVKVKDLPNDPFYKHPAYGKVDLGYKIKQVKILFIPVWNYDGEYVGYVGRDDLFIRLDSAVKARMEKDGVKLPGVPSLPFWEKIGGKLVFILIIGGLIVAGLFMNKKEKKGKKDKKSDEAAA
;
A
#
# COMPACT_ATOMS: atom_id res chain seq x y z
N MET A 1 -38.99 -2.22 -0.28
CA MET A 1 -37.85 -2.86 -0.98
C MET A 1 -36.59 -2.04 -0.69
N SER A 2 -35.71 -2.51 0.20
CA SER A 2 -34.39 -1.87 0.36
C SER A 2 -33.69 -1.88 -0.99
N ASN A 3 -33.37 -0.67 -1.46
CA ASN A 3 -32.70 -0.50 -2.74
C ASN A 3 -31.35 -1.24 -2.62
N LYS A 4 -31.16 -2.32 -3.38
CA LYS A 4 -29.95 -3.16 -3.29
C LYS A 4 -28.65 -2.34 -3.43
N LEU A 5 -28.74 -1.20 -4.14
CA LEU A 5 -27.69 -0.19 -4.23
C LEU A 5 -27.35 0.50 -2.91
N THR A 6 -28.33 0.82 -2.07
CA THR A 6 -28.11 1.46 -0.77
C THR A 6 -27.39 0.49 0.17
N VAL A 7 -27.79 -0.78 0.16
CA VAL A 7 -27.13 -1.83 0.95
C VAL A 7 -25.69 -2.04 0.48
N LEU A 8 -25.45 -2.09 -0.84
CA LEU A 8 -24.11 -2.18 -1.41
C LEU A 8 -23.23 -0.97 -1.05
N SER A 9 -23.79 0.24 -1.10
CA SER A 9 -23.06 1.46 -0.71
C SER A 9 -22.68 1.48 0.77
N ILE A 10 -23.55 0.99 1.66
CA ILE A 10 -23.28 0.90 3.09
C ILE A 10 -22.19 -0.15 3.37
N ILE A 11 -22.24 -1.30 2.69
CA ILE A 11 -21.21 -2.34 2.82
C ILE A 11 -19.85 -1.82 2.32
N VAL A 12 -19.82 -1.14 1.18
CA VAL A 12 -18.58 -0.55 0.65
C VAL A 12 -18.06 0.54 1.59
N ALA A 13 -18.92 1.42 2.10
CA ALA A 13 -18.52 2.45 3.06
C ALA A 13 -18.00 1.85 4.39
N GLY A 14 -18.65 0.80 4.90
CA GLY A 14 -18.20 0.08 6.09
C GLY A 14 -16.86 -0.63 5.87
N PHE A 15 -16.65 -1.21 4.69
CA PHE A 15 -15.38 -1.84 4.33
C PHE A 15 -14.25 -0.82 4.19
N ILE A 16 -14.52 0.33 3.56
CA ILE A 16 -13.58 1.46 3.48
C ILE A 16 -13.22 1.95 4.89
N PHE A 17 -14.23 2.12 5.77
CA PHE A 17 -14.02 2.56 7.15
C PHE A 17 -13.18 1.57 7.97
N ALA A 18 -13.42 0.26 7.83
CA ALA A 18 -12.64 -0.77 8.49
C ALA A 18 -11.19 -0.83 8.00
N VAL A 19 -10.95 -0.64 6.69
CA VAL A 19 -9.59 -0.60 6.10
C VAL A 19 -8.86 0.70 6.45
N MET A 20 -9.58 1.78 6.71
CA MET A 20 -9.01 3.07 7.09
C MET A 20 -8.69 3.20 8.59
N MET A 21 -8.95 2.19 9.43
CA MET A 21 -8.54 2.24 10.83
C MET A 21 -7.01 2.31 10.91
N PRO A 22 -6.42 3.45 11.29
CA PRO A 22 -4.98 3.56 11.37
C PRO A 22 -4.51 2.63 12.49
N THR A 23 -3.52 1.80 12.18
CA THR A 23 -2.81 1.07 13.25
C THR A 23 -2.10 2.08 14.15
N GLU A 24 -1.91 1.78 15.44
CA GLU A 24 -1.26 2.70 16.39
C GLU A 24 0.12 3.19 15.92
N ALA A 25 0.80 2.40 15.08
CA ALA A 25 2.05 2.75 14.42
C ALA A 25 1.92 3.89 13.38
N GLN A 26 0.77 4.03 12.75
CA GLN A 26 0.49 5.04 11.71
C GLN A 26 -0.02 6.36 12.30
N ALA A 27 -0.74 6.32 13.44
CA ALA A 27 -1.29 7.51 14.10
C ALA A 27 -0.24 8.44 14.72
N LYS A 28 0.94 7.91 15.07
CA LYS A 28 2.03 8.68 15.71
C LYS A 28 2.79 9.61 14.77
N LYS A 29 2.63 9.48 13.45
CA LYS A 29 3.21 10.39 12.46
C LYS A 29 2.09 11.22 11.85
N LYS A 30 2.20 12.56 11.87
CA LYS A 30 1.37 13.47 11.06
C LYS A 30 1.66 13.17 9.58
N ALA A 31 1.09 12.09 9.06
CA ALA A 31 1.42 11.60 7.74
C ALA A 31 0.78 12.55 6.72
N PRO A 32 1.57 13.12 5.81
CA PRO A 32 1.02 13.94 4.73
C PRO A 32 0.09 13.09 3.86
N LEU A 33 -0.95 13.73 3.32
CA LEU A 33 -1.98 13.10 2.47
C LEU A 33 -1.36 12.26 1.34
N ILE A 34 -0.25 12.75 0.78
CA ILE A 34 0.58 12.06 -0.19
C ILE A 34 2.00 12.06 0.33
N THR A 35 2.65 10.89 0.30
CA THR A 35 4.06 10.75 0.64
C THR A 35 4.83 10.20 -0.56
N PHE A 36 5.88 10.90 -0.97
CA PHE A 36 6.80 10.48 -2.01
C PHE A 36 8.09 9.95 -1.38
N GLY A 37 8.63 8.85 -1.91
CA GLY A 37 9.94 8.33 -1.50
C GLY A 37 9.95 7.64 -0.14
N GLY A 38 8.80 7.19 0.37
CA GLY A 38 8.79 6.35 1.58
C GLY A 38 9.51 5.04 1.32
N GLU A 39 10.59 4.77 2.06
CA GLU A 39 11.32 3.50 1.94
C GLU A 39 10.63 2.40 2.74
N LYS A 40 10.58 1.21 2.17
CA LYS A 40 10.15 -0.01 2.85
C LYS A 40 11.11 -1.13 2.52
N ILE A 41 11.50 -1.90 3.53
CA ILE A 41 12.36 -3.06 3.38
C ILE A 41 11.52 -4.32 3.58
N VAL A 42 11.71 -5.30 2.72
CA VAL A 42 11.07 -6.61 2.82
C VAL A 42 12.16 -7.67 2.94
N LYS A 43 12.06 -8.55 3.94
CA LYS A 43 12.92 -9.72 4.04
C LYS A 43 12.63 -10.67 2.86
N VAL A 44 13.67 -11.00 2.10
CA VAL A 44 13.60 -11.87 0.93
C VAL A 44 14.01 -13.29 1.28
N LYS A 45 15.14 -13.45 1.97
CA LYS A 45 15.71 -14.77 2.24
C LYS A 45 16.63 -14.72 3.46
N ASP A 46 16.63 -15.80 4.23
CA ASP A 46 17.63 -16.03 5.27
C ASP A 46 19.02 -16.25 4.68
N LEU A 47 20.02 -15.55 5.22
CA LEU A 47 21.42 -15.80 4.90
C LEU A 47 21.98 -16.94 5.77
N PRO A 48 23.06 -17.62 5.31
CA PRO A 48 23.74 -18.63 6.09
C PRO A 48 24.15 -18.10 7.48
N ASN A 49 24.19 -18.99 8.47
CA ASN A 49 24.63 -18.64 9.82
C ASN A 49 26.16 -18.58 9.89
N ASP A 50 26.76 -17.63 9.16
CA ASP A 50 28.19 -17.33 9.15
C ASP A 50 28.44 -16.05 9.98
N PRO A 51 29.51 -15.97 10.79
CA PRO A 51 29.91 -14.74 11.47
C PRO A 51 30.01 -13.51 10.55
N PHE A 52 30.32 -13.69 9.26
CA PHE A 52 30.34 -12.64 8.24
C PHE A 52 28.97 -11.96 8.06
N TYR A 53 27.86 -12.68 8.23
CA TYR A 53 26.50 -12.14 8.12
C TYR A 53 25.94 -11.69 9.47
N LYS A 54 26.80 -11.38 10.45
CA LYS A 54 26.40 -10.82 11.73
C LYS A 54 26.91 -9.38 11.88
N HIS A 55 25.98 -8.46 12.07
CA HIS A 55 26.30 -7.09 12.40
C HIS A 55 26.51 -6.95 13.91
N PRO A 56 27.59 -6.28 14.39
CA PRO A 56 27.89 -6.17 15.82
C PRO A 56 26.74 -5.59 16.66
N ALA A 57 26.02 -4.62 16.09
CA ALA A 57 24.92 -3.93 16.79
C ALA A 57 23.53 -4.55 16.57
N TYR A 58 23.34 -5.33 15.49
CA TYR A 58 21.99 -5.76 15.07
C TYR A 58 21.85 -7.28 14.94
N GLY A 59 22.90 -8.04 15.20
CA GLY A 59 22.88 -9.49 15.13
C GLY A 59 22.79 -10.00 13.70
N LYS A 60 21.93 -10.99 13.46
CA LYS A 60 21.84 -11.67 12.16
C LYS A 60 21.37 -10.70 11.07
N VAL A 61 22.10 -10.68 9.96
CA VAL A 61 21.73 -9.97 8.73
C VAL A 61 21.17 -11.01 7.75
N ASP A 62 19.99 -10.74 7.24
CA ASP A 62 19.34 -11.53 6.18
C ASP A 62 19.34 -10.75 4.86
N LEU A 63 18.94 -11.39 3.76
CA LEU A 63 18.77 -10.70 2.48
C LEU A 63 17.42 -9.98 2.48
N GLY A 64 17.45 -8.66 2.27
CA GLY A 64 16.29 -7.80 2.10
C GLY A 64 16.21 -7.17 0.72
N TYR A 65 15.05 -6.62 0.42
CA TYR A 65 14.80 -5.80 -0.76
C TYR A 65 14.14 -4.49 -0.34
N LYS A 66 14.83 -3.40 -0.61
CA LYS A 66 14.37 -2.05 -0.33
C LYS A 66 13.62 -1.53 -1.54
N ILE A 67 12.45 -0.94 -1.32
CA ILE A 67 11.65 -0.27 -2.35
C ILE A 67 11.27 1.13 -1.90
N LYS A 68 11.21 2.06 -2.85
CA LYS A 68 10.59 3.37 -2.64
C LYS A 68 9.13 3.30 -3.04
N GLN A 69 8.28 3.97 -2.25
CA GLN A 69 6.84 3.92 -2.41
C GLN A 69 6.23 5.32 -2.48
N VAL A 70 5.25 5.46 -3.37
CA VAL A 70 4.28 6.56 -3.33
C VAL A 70 3.07 6.08 -2.56
N LYS A 71 2.76 6.76 -1.46
CA LYS A 71 1.63 6.44 -0.58
C LYS A 71 0.60 7.55 -0.62
N ILE A 72 -0.67 7.18 -0.72
CA ILE A 72 -1.82 8.08 -0.54
C ILE A 72 -2.60 7.56 0.65
N LEU A 73 -2.77 8.35 1.71
CA LEU A 73 -3.45 7.91 2.95
C LEU A 73 -2.94 6.52 3.43
N PHE A 74 -1.61 6.34 3.50
CA PHE A 74 -0.95 5.07 3.89
C PHE A 74 -1.08 3.90 2.89
N ILE A 75 -1.88 4.05 1.84
CA ILE A 75 -2.08 3.04 0.80
C ILE A 75 -0.91 3.11 -0.19
N PRO A 76 -0.12 2.04 -0.39
CA PRO A 76 0.92 2.00 -1.40
C PRO A 76 0.29 1.91 -2.79
N VAL A 77 0.46 2.97 -3.58
CA VAL A 77 -0.11 3.05 -4.94
C VAL A 77 0.94 2.70 -5.98
N TRP A 78 2.20 3.09 -5.74
CA TRP A 78 3.29 2.87 -6.67
C TRP A 78 4.58 2.48 -5.95
N ASN A 79 5.32 1.52 -6.52
CA ASN A 79 6.64 1.11 -6.04
C ASN A 79 7.67 1.33 -7.15
N TYR A 80 8.86 1.80 -6.78
CA TYR A 80 9.96 2.07 -7.70
C TYR A 80 11.31 1.95 -6.98
N ASP A 81 12.40 1.99 -7.75
CA ASP A 81 13.78 2.04 -7.25
C ASP A 81 14.11 0.92 -6.25
N GLY A 82 13.92 -0.33 -6.71
CA GLY A 82 14.12 -1.52 -5.89
C GLY A 82 15.58 -1.99 -5.86
N GLU A 83 16.15 -2.17 -4.68
CA GLU A 83 17.55 -2.57 -4.47
C GLU A 83 17.67 -3.68 -3.41
N TYR A 84 18.58 -4.64 -3.62
CA TYR A 84 18.93 -5.62 -2.58
C TYR A 84 19.77 -4.99 -1.47
N VAL A 85 19.38 -5.24 -0.23
CA VAL A 85 20.02 -4.71 0.98
C VAL A 85 20.13 -5.81 2.04
N GLY A 86 20.96 -5.60 3.06
CA GLY A 86 20.96 -6.42 4.28
C GLY A 86 19.79 -6.04 5.18
N TYR A 87 18.94 -7.00 5.53
CA TYR A 87 17.83 -6.87 6.45
C TYR A 87 18.26 -7.24 7.87
N VAL A 88 17.98 -6.37 8.84
CA VAL A 88 18.41 -6.53 10.24
C VAL A 88 17.23 -6.71 11.21
N GLY A 89 16.10 -7.24 10.73
CA GLY A 89 14.89 -7.41 11.54
C GLY A 89 14.07 -6.12 11.72
N ARG A 90 14.41 -5.05 11.01
CA ARG A 90 13.70 -3.76 11.04
C ARG A 90 13.41 -3.27 9.63
N ASP A 91 12.23 -2.67 9.46
CA ASP A 91 11.72 -2.27 8.15
C ASP A 91 12.18 -0.85 7.73
N ASP A 92 12.84 -0.13 8.63
CA ASP A 92 13.36 1.23 8.47
C ASP A 92 14.90 1.32 8.48
N LEU A 93 15.59 0.20 8.73
CA LEU A 93 17.04 0.15 8.79
C LEU A 93 17.59 -0.97 7.92
N PHE A 94 18.60 -0.64 7.12
CA PHE A 94 19.25 -1.59 6.23
C PHE A 94 20.77 -1.41 6.22
N ILE A 95 21.45 -2.47 5.81
CA ILE A 95 22.88 -2.45 5.51
C ILE A 95 23.04 -2.46 3.98
N ARG A 96 23.89 -1.58 3.45
CA ARG A 96 24.14 -1.56 2.01
C ARG A 96 25.01 -2.75 1.62
N LEU A 97 24.62 -3.48 0.57
CA LEU A 97 25.43 -4.56 0.01
C LEU A 97 26.45 -3.96 -0.96
N ASP A 98 27.70 -3.84 -0.52
CA ASP A 98 28.81 -3.47 -1.39
C ASP A 98 29.23 -4.63 -2.32
N SER A 99 30.20 -4.37 -3.20
CA SER A 99 30.71 -5.37 -4.13
C SER A 99 31.40 -6.54 -3.44
N ALA A 100 32.04 -6.34 -2.30
CA ALA A 100 32.74 -7.40 -1.57
C ALA A 100 31.74 -8.37 -0.92
N VAL A 101 30.66 -7.85 -0.34
CA VAL A 101 29.58 -8.65 0.24
C VAL A 101 28.86 -9.44 -0.86
N LYS A 102 28.56 -8.81 -2.00
CA LYS A 102 27.95 -9.53 -3.15
C LYS A 102 28.84 -10.66 -3.66
N ALA A 103 30.14 -10.42 -3.81
CA ALA A 103 31.09 -11.46 -4.22
C ALA A 103 31.19 -12.61 -3.20
N ARG A 104 31.09 -12.30 -1.90
CA ARG A 104 31.04 -13.34 -0.85
C ARG A 104 29.75 -14.14 -0.89
N MET A 105 28.61 -13.49 -1.07
CA MET A 105 27.30 -14.13 -1.22
C MET A 105 27.28 -15.12 -2.39
N GLU A 106 27.87 -14.74 -3.54
CA GLU A 106 27.99 -15.64 -4.70
C GLU A 106 28.86 -16.87 -4.39
N LYS A 107 29.99 -16.69 -3.70
CA LYS A 107 30.85 -17.80 -3.25
C LYS A 107 30.15 -18.74 -2.28
N ASP A 108 29.31 -18.19 -1.41
CA ASP A 108 28.51 -18.95 -0.45
C ASP A 108 27.25 -19.57 -1.09
N GLY A 109 27.08 -19.47 -2.42
CA GLY A 109 25.96 -20.05 -3.16
C GLY A 109 24.64 -19.27 -3.04
N VAL A 110 24.67 -18.07 -2.46
CA VAL A 110 23.51 -17.19 -2.34
C VAL A 110 23.31 -16.44 -3.65
N LYS A 111 22.49 -17.02 -4.53
CA LYS A 111 22.03 -16.32 -5.74
C LYS A 111 21.01 -15.25 -5.36
N LEU A 112 21.26 -14.01 -5.78
CA LEU A 112 20.26 -12.96 -5.73
C LEU A 112 19.13 -13.36 -6.70
N PRO A 113 17.89 -13.55 -6.21
CA PRO A 113 16.77 -13.80 -7.11
C PRO A 113 16.58 -12.59 -8.05
N GLY A 114 15.76 -12.73 -9.10
CA GLY A 114 15.21 -11.55 -9.78
C GLY A 114 14.30 -10.75 -8.83
N VAL A 115 13.66 -9.68 -9.33
CA VAL A 115 12.77 -8.82 -8.53
C VAL A 115 11.87 -9.67 -7.61
N PRO A 116 12.04 -9.57 -6.29
CA PRO A 116 11.39 -10.50 -5.38
C PRO A 116 9.88 -10.26 -5.37
N SER A 117 9.11 -11.31 -5.12
CA SER A 117 7.66 -11.16 -4.98
C SER A 117 7.35 -10.35 -3.74
N LEU A 118 6.99 -9.09 -3.93
CA LEU A 118 6.52 -8.22 -2.85
C LEU A 118 5.23 -8.81 -2.23
N PRO A 119 4.99 -8.55 -0.93
CA PRO A 119 3.73 -8.91 -0.28
C PRO A 119 2.54 -8.34 -1.05
N PHE A 120 1.41 -9.06 -0.99
CA PHE A 120 0.20 -8.72 -1.74
C PHE A 120 -0.20 -7.24 -1.59
N TRP A 121 -0.17 -6.72 -0.37
CA TRP A 121 -0.54 -5.33 -0.06
C TRP A 121 0.29 -4.32 -0.83
N GLU A 122 1.61 -4.53 -0.88
CA GLU A 122 2.55 -3.64 -1.57
C GLU A 122 2.44 -3.77 -3.08
N LYS A 123 2.14 -4.97 -3.59
CA LYS A 123 2.12 -5.26 -5.03
C LYS A 123 0.85 -4.76 -5.72
N ILE A 124 -0.31 -5.13 -5.16
CA ILE A 124 -1.64 -5.00 -5.81
C ILE A 124 -2.71 -4.52 -4.83
N GLY A 125 -2.62 -4.90 -3.55
CA GLY A 125 -3.66 -4.62 -2.57
C GLY A 125 -4.00 -3.13 -2.44
N GLY A 126 -2.97 -2.28 -2.32
CA GLY A 126 -3.20 -0.84 -2.24
C GLY A 126 -3.85 -0.24 -3.50
N LYS A 127 -3.46 -0.72 -4.68
CA LYS A 127 -4.04 -0.27 -5.96
C LYS A 127 -5.52 -0.64 -6.08
N LEU A 128 -5.91 -1.84 -5.67
CA LEU A 128 -7.31 -2.28 -5.70
C LEU A 128 -8.17 -1.45 -4.75
N VAL A 129 -7.70 -1.20 -3.52
CA VAL A 129 -8.40 -0.34 -2.56
C VAL A 129 -8.55 1.07 -3.12
N PHE A 130 -7.50 1.63 -3.73
CA PHE A 130 -7.56 2.93 -4.36
C PHE A 130 -8.62 3.00 -5.48
N ILE A 131 -8.68 2.01 -6.37
CA ILE A 131 -9.68 1.94 -7.44
C ILE A 131 -11.10 1.85 -6.86
N LEU A 132 -11.31 1.06 -5.81
CA LEU A 132 -12.62 0.95 -5.17
C LEU A 132 -13.08 2.27 -4.56
N ILE A 133 -12.18 3.02 -3.92
CA ILE A 133 -12.49 4.35 -3.37
C ILE A 133 -12.87 5.32 -4.49
N ILE A 134 -12.03 5.44 -5.54
CA ILE A 134 -12.30 6.35 -6.66
C ILE A 134 -13.59 5.95 -7.39
N GLY A 135 -13.78 4.67 -7.68
CA GLY A 135 -14.99 4.16 -8.31
C GLY A 135 -16.24 4.43 -7.49
N GLY A 136 -16.18 4.24 -6.16
CA GLY A 136 -17.28 4.55 -5.25
C GLY A 136 -17.65 6.04 -5.27
N LEU A 137 -16.67 6.94 -5.26
CA LEU A 137 -16.89 8.39 -5.32
C LEU A 137 -17.55 8.82 -6.64
N ILE A 138 -17.08 8.28 -7.77
CA ILE A 138 -17.66 8.57 -9.10
C ILE A 138 -19.12 8.13 -9.14
N VAL A 139 -19.39 6.89 -8.71
CA VAL A 139 -20.75 6.33 -8.70
C VAL A 139 -21.67 7.16 -7.82
N ALA A 140 -21.23 7.51 -6.61
CA ALA A 140 -22.00 8.35 -5.69
C ALA A 140 -22.35 9.72 -6.29
N GLY A 141 -21.37 10.39 -6.92
CA GLY A 141 -21.58 11.68 -7.59
C GLY A 141 -22.61 11.62 -8.72
N LEU A 142 -22.58 10.57 -9.55
CA LEU A 142 -23.56 10.36 -10.61
C LEU A 142 -24.98 10.15 -10.06
N PHE A 143 -25.12 9.42 -8.94
CA PHE A 143 -26.41 9.21 -8.29
C PHE A 143 -27.00 10.47 -7.66
N MET A 144 -26.18 11.31 -7.03
CA MET A 144 -26.61 12.60 -6.48
C MET A 144 -27.13 13.53 -7.58
N ASN A 145 -26.40 13.64 -8.68
CA ASN A 145 -26.80 14.48 -9.82
C ASN A 145 -28.11 13.99 -10.48
N LYS A 146 -28.34 12.66 -10.52
CA LYS A 146 -29.59 12.09 -11.04
C LYS A 146 -30.79 12.39 -10.14
N LYS A 147 -30.62 12.39 -8.81
CA LYS A 147 -31.66 12.78 -7.86
C LYS A 147 -32.02 14.26 -7.98
N GLU A 148 -31.02 15.14 -8.09
CA GLU A 148 -31.26 16.59 -8.29
C GLU A 148 -32.03 16.87 -9.59
N LYS A 149 -31.62 16.24 -10.70
CA LYS A 149 -32.32 16.40 -11.98
C LYS A 149 -33.75 15.88 -11.93
N LYS A 150 -34.01 14.78 -11.22
CA LYS A 150 -35.36 14.25 -11.04
C LYS A 150 -36.22 15.18 -10.18
N GLY A 151 -35.70 15.65 -9.04
CA GLY A 151 -36.38 16.63 -8.18
C GLY A 151 -36.71 17.95 -8.89
N LYS A 152 -35.82 18.47 -9.76
CA LYS A 152 -36.12 19.64 -10.61
C LYS A 152 -37.19 19.37 -11.67
N LYS A 153 -37.26 18.16 -12.21
CA LYS A 153 -38.27 17.78 -13.22
C LYS A 153 -39.65 17.65 -12.61
N ASP A 154 -39.72 16.98 -11.45
CA ASP A 154 -40.96 16.76 -10.70
C ASP A 154 -41.53 18.11 -10.22
N LYS A 155 -40.68 19.02 -9.69
CA LYS A 155 -41.10 20.38 -9.32
C LYS A 155 -41.65 21.20 -10.50
N LYS A 156 -41.06 21.04 -11.69
CA LYS A 156 -41.49 21.76 -12.89
C LYS A 156 -42.79 21.21 -13.49
N SER A 157 -43.08 19.92 -13.32
CA SER A 157 -44.39 19.34 -13.70
C SER A 157 -45.49 19.76 -12.74
N ASP A 158 -45.19 19.89 -11.45
CA ASP A 158 -46.17 20.31 -10.44
C ASP A 158 -46.54 21.79 -10.61
N GLU A 159 -45.57 22.67 -10.91
CA GLU A 159 -45.82 24.08 -11.27
C GLU A 159 -46.58 24.26 -12.60
N ALA A 160 -46.46 23.33 -13.54
CA ALA A 160 -47.17 23.37 -14.81
C ALA A 160 -48.60 22.81 -14.73
N ALA A 161 -48.95 22.13 -13.64
CA ALA A 161 -50.25 21.52 -13.40
C ALA A 161 -51.12 22.32 -12.39
N ALA A 162 -50.57 23.39 -11.81
CA ALA A 162 -51.25 24.34 -10.92
C ALA A 162 -51.64 25.62 -11.68
#